data_AF-A0AAU8JEB7-F1
#
_entry.id   AF-A0AAU8JEB7-F1
#
_cell.length_a   1.000
_cell.length_b   1.000
_cell.length_c   1.000
_cell.angle_alpha   90.00
_cell.angle_beta   90.00
_cell.angle_gamma   90.00
#
_symmetry.space_group_name_H-M   'P 1'
#
loop_
_entity.id
_entity.type
_entity.pdbx_description
1 polymer ?
#
loop_
_entity_poly.entity_id
_entity_poly.type
_entity_poly.pdbx_seq_one_letter_code
_entity_poly.pdbx_strand_id
1 'polypeptide(L)'
;MIIANPPWEVFQTDEKEFFQHYDNLIQKKKLDIHAWKKKQKQLLEDPDIAQAWLDYCSGYPHVSAYFKQAEQYKNQNSVMNGKTVARKINLYSLFVEQCFNLLHPRGQCGMVIPSGIYTDLGSKQLR
;
A
#
# COMPACT_ATOMS: atom_id res chain seq x y z
N MET A 1 4.71 -23.42 -13.71
CA MET A 1 3.31 -23.12 -13.35
C MET A 1 3.34 -22.31 -12.07
N ILE A 2 2.58 -21.23 -11.98
CA ILE A 2 2.41 -20.40 -10.76
C ILE A 2 0.95 -20.50 -10.35
N ILE A 3 0.70 -20.82 -9.07
CA ILE A 3 -0.63 -20.75 -8.45
C ILE A 3 -0.47 -19.95 -7.16
N ALA A 4 -1.18 -18.83 -7.01
CA ALA A 4 -0.96 -17.93 -5.88
C ALA A 4 -2.22 -17.18 -5.41
N ASN A 5 -2.22 -16.85 -4.11
CA ASN A 5 -3.11 -15.87 -3.50
C ASN A 5 -2.24 -14.67 -3.06
N PRO A 6 -2.20 -13.59 -3.86
CA PRO A 6 -1.36 -12.45 -3.55
C PRO A 6 -1.85 -11.67 -2.32
N PRO A 7 -0.99 -10.81 -1.74
CA PRO A 7 -1.37 -9.88 -0.68
C PRO A 7 -2.49 -8.93 -1.12
N TRP A 8 -3.41 -8.62 -0.20
CA TRP A 8 -4.61 -7.79 -0.43
C TRP A 8 -4.44 -6.35 0.07
N GLU A 9 -3.31 -6.08 0.71
CA GLU A 9 -3.02 -4.83 1.39
C GLU A 9 -2.53 -3.75 0.43
N VAL A 10 -2.67 -2.50 0.89
CA VAL A 10 -2.02 -1.34 0.28
C VAL A 10 -0.77 -1.05 1.10
N PHE A 11 0.38 -0.91 0.44
CA PHE A 11 1.59 -0.47 1.11
C PHE A 11 1.52 1.03 1.40
N GLN A 12 1.15 1.36 2.63
CA GLN A 12 1.10 2.69 3.21
C GLN A 12 1.15 2.58 4.73
N THR A 13 1.48 3.68 5.41
CA THR A 13 1.32 3.80 6.86
C THR A 13 -0.16 3.68 7.23
N ASP A 14 -0.47 2.92 8.28
CA ASP A 14 -1.81 2.90 8.88
C ASP A 14 -1.75 3.55 10.27
N GLU A 15 -2.22 4.80 10.35
CA GLU A 15 -2.20 5.55 11.60
C GLU A 15 -3.05 4.84 12.67
N LYS A 16 -4.20 4.28 12.30
CA LYS A 16 -5.10 3.67 13.28
C LYS A 16 -4.52 2.37 13.80
N GLU A 17 -3.88 1.58 12.96
CA GLU A 17 -3.16 0.37 13.38
C GLU A 17 -2.02 0.74 14.35
N PHE A 18 -1.20 1.74 14.00
CA PHE A 18 -0.10 2.17 14.85
C PHE A 18 -0.59 2.67 16.23
N PHE A 19 -1.53 3.61 16.27
CA PHE A 19 -1.96 4.21 17.53
C PHE A 19 -2.82 3.27 18.39
N GLN A 20 -3.37 2.19 17.83
CA GLN A 20 -4.07 1.16 18.62
C GLN A 20 -3.18 0.54 19.69
N HIS A 21 -1.86 0.49 19.49
CA HIS A 21 -0.91 0.00 20.50
C HIS A 21 -0.87 0.88 21.76
N TYR A 22 -1.25 2.15 21.65
CA TYR A 22 -1.23 3.12 22.75
C TYR A 22 -2.63 3.37 23.32
N ASP A 23 -3.69 3.16 22.53
CA ASP A 23 -5.07 3.33 23.01
C ASP A 23 -6.06 2.34 22.36
N ASN A 24 -6.45 1.34 23.15
CA ASN A 24 -7.40 0.28 22.77
C ASN A 24 -8.81 0.80 22.40
N LEU A 25 -9.18 2.03 22.77
CA LEU A 25 -10.48 2.60 22.38
C LEU A 25 -10.53 3.01 20.90
N ILE A 26 -9.38 3.09 20.23
CA ILE A 26 -9.29 3.29 18.77
C ILE A 26 -9.91 2.11 18.03
N GLN A 27 -9.77 0.88 18.55
CA GLN A 27 -10.32 -0.33 17.95
C GLN A 27 -11.85 -0.44 18.13
N LYS A 28 -12.38 0.06 19.26
CA LYS A 28 -13.77 -0.19 19.68
C LYS A 28 -14.79 0.85 19.21
N LYS A 29 -14.36 2.05 18.81
CA LYS A 29 -15.27 3.12 18.40
C LYS A 29 -15.09 3.44 16.92
N LYS A 30 -16.21 3.54 16.18
CA LYS A 30 -16.27 4.31 14.93
C LYS A 30 -16.05 5.79 15.28
N LEU A 31 -14.81 6.15 15.57
CA LEU A 31 -14.40 7.53 15.82
C LEU A 31 -14.65 8.32 14.55
N ASP A 32 -15.36 9.45 14.67
CA ASP A 32 -15.43 10.41 13.59
C ASP A 32 -14.04 11.00 13.30
N ILE A 33 -13.86 11.61 12.12
CA ILE A 33 -12.57 12.14 11.65
C ILE A 33 -12.03 13.25 12.56
N HIS A 34 -12.87 14.12 13.12
CA HIS A 34 -12.48 15.18 14.03
C HIS A 34 -12.07 14.63 15.40
N ALA A 35 -12.85 13.69 15.94
CA ALA A 35 -12.51 13.00 17.19
C ALA A 35 -11.19 12.23 17.06
N TRP A 36 -10.95 11.57 15.92
CA TRP A 36 -9.68 10.94 15.60
C TRP A 36 -8.51 11.93 15.62
N LYS A 37 -8.60 13.02 14.85
CA LYS A 37 -7.52 14.02 14.76
C LYS A 37 -7.20 14.65 16.12
N LYS A 38 -8.22 14.93 16.94
CA LYS A 38 -8.00 15.46 18.30
C LYS A 38 -7.24 14.45 19.15
N LYS A 39 -7.63 13.17 19.10
CA LYS A 39 -7.00 12.11 19.87
C LYS A 39 -5.57 11.82 19.42
N GLN A 40 -5.33 11.79 18.10
CA GLN A 40 -4.00 11.66 17.52
C GLN A 40 -3.08 12.79 18.01
N LYS A 41 -3.56 14.04 18.00
CA LYS A 41 -2.80 15.18 18.52
C LYS A 41 -2.43 14.99 20.00
N GLN A 42 -3.38 14.54 20.82
CA GLN A 42 -3.14 14.26 22.24
C GLN A 42 -2.11 13.15 22.46
N LEU A 43 -2.17 12.06 21.67
CA LEU A 43 -1.18 10.98 21.76
C LEU A 43 0.22 11.45 21.33
N LEU A 44 0.30 12.34 20.35
CA LEU A 44 1.57 12.92 19.87
C LEU A 44 2.14 14.02 20.78
N GLU A 45 1.46 14.41 21.87
CA GLU A 45 2.04 15.28 22.90
C GLU A 45 3.08 14.53 23.76
N ASP A 46 2.99 13.21 23.81
CA ASP A 46 4.00 12.34 24.42
C ASP A 46 5.22 12.22 23.47
N PRO A 47 6.42 12.68 23.87
CA PRO A 47 7.61 12.63 23.03
C PRO A 47 7.99 11.21 22.60
N ASP A 48 7.76 10.20 23.45
CA ASP A 48 8.12 8.81 23.14
C ASP A 48 7.21 8.24 22.06
N ILE A 49 5.90 8.54 22.14
CA ILE A 49 4.91 8.15 21.11
C ILE A 49 5.19 8.89 19.80
N ALA A 50 5.53 10.18 19.87
CA ALA A 50 5.85 10.98 18.70
C ALA A 50 7.10 10.44 17.98
N GLN A 51 8.16 10.10 18.73
CA GLN A 51 9.36 9.50 18.17
C GLN A 51 9.06 8.13 17.54
N ALA A 52 8.33 7.26 18.24
CA ALA A 52 7.93 5.96 17.71
C ALA A 52 7.09 6.08 16.42
N TRP A 53 6.23 7.10 16.32
CA TRP A 53 5.45 7.38 15.10
C TRP A 53 6.34 7.80 13.94
N LEU A 54 7.32 8.68 14.18
CA LEU A 54 8.30 9.08 13.17
C LEU A 54 9.13 7.90 12.71
N ASP A 55 9.60 7.07 13.63
CA ASP A 55 10.39 5.87 13.32
C ASP A 55 9.57 4.89 12.47
N TYR A 56 8.32 4.63 12.84
CA TYR A 56 7.39 3.83 12.04
C TYR A 56 7.22 4.40 10.63
N CYS A 57 6.99 5.71 10.50
CA CYS A 57 6.82 6.35 9.20
C CYS A 57 8.10 6.34 8.35
N SER A 58 9.27 6.45 8.97
CA SER A 58 10.57 6.53 8.28
C SER A 58 10.89 5.29 7.44
N GLY A 59 10.28 4.15 7.78
CA GLY A 59 10.41 2.88 7.05
C GLY A 59 9.71 2.84 5.69
N TYR A 60 8.78 3.75 5.40
CA TYR A 60 7.95 3.67 4.20
C TYR A 60 8.49 4.38 2.95
N PRO A 61 9.11 5.59 3.04
CA PRO A 61 9.50 6.35 1.86
C PRO A 61 10.43 5.59 0.91
N HIS A 62 11.43 4.87 1.42
CA HIS A 62 12.41 4.17 0.59
C HIS A 62 11.79 2.98 -0.15
N VAL A 63 10.97 2.17 0.54
CA VAL A 63 10.22 1.06 -0.08
C VAL A 63 9.19 1.58 -1.09
N SER A 64 8.50 2.67 -0.75
CA SER A 64 7.56 3.34 -1.65
C SER A 64 8.25 3.83 -2.92
N ALA A 65 9.44 4.41 -2.79
CA ALA A 65 10.24 4.85 -3.91
C ALA A 65 10.66 3.66 -4.79
N TYR A 66 11.11 2.56 -4.19
CA TYR A 66 11.45 1.34 -4.92
C TYR A 66 10.28 0.82 -5.75
N PHE A 67 9.10 0.61 -5.15
CA PHE A 67 7.93 0.13 -5.90
C PHE A 67 7.44 1.06 -7.00
N LYS A 68 7.76 2.36 -6.91
CA LYS A 68 7.36 3.37 -7.91
C LYS A 68 8.39 3.57 -9.01
N GLN A 69 9.66 3.23 -8.78
CA GLN A 69 10.76 3.61 -9.69
C GLN A 69 11.52 2.41 -10.24
N ALA A 70 11.47 1.25 -9.58
CA ALA A 70 12.17 0.07 -10.05
C ALA A 70 11.63 -0.40 -11.40
N GLU A 71 12.55 -0.76 -12.32
CA GLU A 71 12.22 -1.24 -13.66
C GLU A 71 11.31 -2.47 -13.64
N GLN A 72 11.49 -3.32 -12.62
CA GLN A 72 10.66 -4.50 -12.35
C GLN A 72 9.16 -4.19 -12.21
N TYR A 73 8.81 -2.96 -11.84
CA TYR A 73 7.45 -2.49 -11.60
C TYR A 73 7.05 -1.34 -12.54
N LYS A 74 7.61 -1.30 -13.74
CA LYS A 74 7.35 -0.23 -14.72
C LYS A 74 5.89 -0.10 -15.11
N ASN A 75 5.12 -1.20 -15.09
CA ASN A 75 3.69 -1.18 -15.39
C ASN A 75 2.87 -0.68 -14.19
N GLN A 76 3.48 -0.64 -13.01
CA GLN A 76 3.06 0.26 -11.97
C GLN A 76 3.51 1.69 -12.30
N ASN A 77 3.24 2.27 -13.46
CA ASN A 77 3.30 3.73 -13.65
C ASN A 77 2.34 4.12 -14.78
N SER A 78 1.26 4.83 -14.44
CA SER A 78 0.29 5.32 -15.42
C SER A 78 0.50 6.81 -15.63
N VAL A 79 0.86 7.18 -16.86
CA VAL A 79 0.92 8.58 -17.29
C VAL A 79 -0.46 8.97 -17.82
N MET A 80 -1.05 10.01 -17.25
CA MET A 80 -2.25 10.67 -17.80
C MET A 80 -1.92 12.12 -18.10
N ASN A 81 -2.15 12.55 -19.34
CA ASN A 81 -1.93 13.93 -19.79
C ASN A 81 -0.49 14.44 -19.47
N GLY A 82 0.52 13.58 -19.69
CA GLY A 82 1.93 13.92 -19.45
C GLY A 82 2.34 13.99 -17.97
N LYS A 83 1.44 13.67 -17.02
CA LYS A 83 1.75 13.65 -15.58
C LYS A 83 1.57 12.24 -15.02
N THR A 84 2.53 11.83 -14.19
CA THR A 84 2.41 10.63 -13.37
C THR A 84 1.36 10.88 -12.29
N VAL A 85 0.33 10.03 -12.24
CA VAL A 85 -0.72 10.15 -11.23
C VAL A 85 -0.26 9.47 -9.95
N ALA A 86 -0.27 10.20 -8.84
CA ALA A 86 -0.01 9.66 -7.53
C ALA A 86 -1.03 8.55 -7.22
N ARG A 87 -0.55 7.35 -6.92
CA ARG A 87 -1.42 6.21 -6.62
C ARG A 87 -0.98 5.45 -5.39
N LYS A 88 -1.95 4.77 -4.80
CA LYS A 88 -1.74 3.74 -3.79
C LYS A 88 -0.91 2.60 -4.38
N ILE A 89 -0.04 2.03 -3.55
CA ILE A 89 0.76 0.86 -3.92
C ILE A 89 -0.04 -0.37 -3.51
N ASN A 90 -0.86 -0.89 -4.42
CA ASN A 90 -1.58 -2.14 -4.19
C ASN A 90 -0.61 -3.32 -4.32
N LEU A 91 -0.43 -4.09 -3.25
CA LEU A 91 0.54 -5.19 -3.25
C LEU A 91 0.16 -6.31 -4.22
N TYR A 92 -1.13 -6.56 -4.43
CA TYR A 92 -1.58 -7.54 -5.43
C TYR A 92 -1.11 -7.19 -6.84
N SER A 93 -1.11 -5.91 -7.21
CA SER A 93 -0.71 -5.43 -8.53
C SER A 93 0.79 -5.65 -8.78
N LEU A 94 1.61 -5.36 -7.76
CA LEU A 94 3.05 -5.66 -7.78
C LEU A 94 3.31 -7.16 -7.91
N PHE A 95 2.54 -7.97 -7.18
CA PHE A 95 2.68 -9.42 -7.21
C PHE A 95 2.31 -10.02 -8.58
N VAL A 96 1.26 -9.51 -9.22
CA VAL A 96 0.87 -9.89 -10.59
C VAL A 96 1.99 -9.60 -11.58
N GLU A 97 2.55 -8.38 -11.55
CA GLU A 97 3.66 -8.01 -12.43
C GLU A 97 4.88 -8.89 -12.18
N GLN A 98 5.18 -9.20 -10.91
CA GLN A 98 6.30 -10.08 -10.60
C GLN A 98 6.09 -11.51 -11.06
N CYS A 99 4.89 -12.06 -10.91
CA CYS A 99 4.57 -13.39 -11.43
C CYS A 99 4.72 -13.43 -12.95
N PHE A 100 4.29 -12.37 -13.64
CA PHE A 100 4.46 -12.25 -15.09
C PHE A 100 5.94 -12.22 -15.49
N ASN A 101 6.76 -11.41 -14.81
CA ASN A 101 8.20 -11.31 -15.05
C ASN A 101 8.95 -12.64 -14.85
N LEU A 102 8.48 -13.48 -13.92
CA LEU A 102 9.07 -14.79 -13.61
C LEU A 102 8.51 -15.93 -14.48
N LEU A 103 7.38 -15.72 -15.17
CA LEU A 103 6.70 -16.79 -15.89
C LEU A 103 7.49 -17.16 -17.15
N HIS A 104 7.82 -18.45 -17.27
CA HIS A 104 8.39 -18.99 -18.51
C HIS A 104 7.42 -18.74 -19.68
N PRO A 105 7.88 -18.51 -20.93
CA PRO A 105 6.99 -18.23 -22.08
C PRO A 105 5.91 -19.29 -22.34
N ARG A 106 6.15 -20.54 -21.95
CA ARG A 106 5.20 -21.67 -22.01
C ARG A 106 4.55 -22.02 -20.65
N GLY A 107 4.78 -21.18 -19.65
CA GLY A 107 4.25 -21.33 -18.32
C GLY A 107 2.80 -20.85 -18.23
N GLN A 108 2.10 -21.35 -17.22
CA GLN A 108 0.76 -20.90 -16.86
C GLN A 108 0.78 -20.29 -15.47
N CYS A 109 -0.01 -19.23 -15.28
CA CYS A 109 -0.20 -18.55 -14.01
C CYS A 109 -1.71 -18.50 -13.68
N GLY A 110 -2.09 -18.98 -12.51
CA GLY A 110 -3.44 -18.87 -11.95
C GLY A 110 -3.39 -18.11 -10.64
N MET A 111 -4.18 -17.04 -10.52
CA MET A 111 -4.21 -16.20 -9.33
C MET A 111 -5.63 -15.74 -9.01
N VAL A 112 -5.95 -15.65 -7.71
CA VAL A 112 -7.18 -15.00 -7.23
C VAL A 112 -6.81 -13.57 -6.84
N ILE A 113 -7.34 -12.57 -7.55
CA ILE A 113 -6.99 -11.16 -7.34
C ILE A 113 -8.24 -10.27 -7.21
N PRO A 114 -8.14 -9.09 -6.57
CA PRO A 114 -9.23 -8.13 -6.54
C PRO A 114 -9.70 -7.71 -7.94
N SER A 115 -11.01 -7.45 -8.08
CA SER A 115 -11.59 -6.92 -9.33
C SER A 115 -11.05 -5.55 -9.74
N GLY A 116 -10.42 -4.82 -8.80
CA GLY A 116 -9.73 -3.55 -9.04
C GLY A 116 -8.70 -3.60 -10.17
N ILE A 117 -8.18 -4.79 -10.53
CA ILE A 117 -7.30 -4.97 -11.70
C ILE A 117 -7.93 -4.42 -13.00
N TYR A 118 -9.25 -4.48 -13.15
CA TYR A 118 -9.95 -4.02 -14.36
C TYR A 118 -10.27 -2.52 -14.36
N THR A 119 -10.43 -1.92 -13.17
CA THR A 119 -11.00 -0.57 -13.00
C THR A 119 -9.97 0.46 -12.54
N ASP A 120 -8.95 0.05 -11.79
CA ASP A 120 -8.03 0.98 -11.15
C ASP A 120 -7.08 1.60 -12.18
N LEU A 121 -6.93 2.92 -12.13
CA LEU A 121 -5.94 3.65 -12.95
C LEU A 121 -4.52 3.10 -12.78
N GLY A 122 -4.21 2.59 -11.58
CA GLY A 122 -2.92 1.99 -11.26
C GLY A 122 -2.63 0.68 -11.99
N SER A 123 -3.67 -0.02 -12.43
CA SER A 123 -3.60 -1.32 -13.09
C SER A 123 -3.72 -1.21 -14.62
N LYS A 124 -3.80 0.01 -15.17
CA LYS A 124 -4.06 0.24 -16.60
C LYS A 124 -3.00 -0.38 -17.53
N GLN A 125 -1.75 -0.47 -17.10
CA GLN A 125 -0.65 -1.07 -17.88
C GLN A 125 -0.48 -2.58 -17.61
N LEU A 126 -1.26 -3.15 -16.67
CA LEU A 126 -1.27 -4.60 -16.37
C LEU A 126 -2.32 -5.36 -17.18
N ARG A 127 -3.02 -4.66 -18.06
CA ARG A 127 -4.04 -5.16 -18.99
C ARG A 127 -3.64 -4.72 -20.40
#